data_AF-A0A524A5B2-F1
#
_entry.id   AF-A0A524A5B2-F1
#
_cell.length_a   1.000
_cell.length_b   1.000
_cell.length_c   1.000
_cell.angle_alpha   90.00
_cell.angle_beta   90.00
_cell.angle_gamma   90.00
#
_symmetry.space_group_name_H-M   'P 1'
#
loop_
_entity.id
_entity.type
_entity.pdbx_description
1 polymer ?
#
loop_
_entity_poly.entity_id
_entity_poly.type
_entity_poly.pdbx_seq_one_letter_code
_entity_poly.pdbx_strand_id
1 'polypeptide(L)'
;RTINAMIQSNKELADLYSTGCEYCLPCPSGVNIPRCFELYNYYRVYGLEEYALEQYQRLVATGKDASLCDECETCLERCPQNIDIPRQLKEVAELLQGGQ
;
A
#
# COMPACT_ATOMS: atom_id res chain seq x y z
N ARG A 1 -11.83 29.15 3.76
CA ARG A 1 -11.30 28.37 2.62
C ARG A 1 -10.37 27.21 3.08
N THR A 2 -10.56 26.66 4.29
CA THR A 2 -9.53 25.77 4.89
C THR A 2 -10.08 24.40 5.29
N ILE A 3 -11.35 24.33 5.70
CA ILE A 3 -11.97 23.10 6.20
C ILE A 3 -12.13 22.04 5.10
N ASN A 4 -12.57 22.42 3.90
CA ASN A 4 -12.79 21.45 2.82
C ASN A 4 -11.49 20.77 2.34
N ALA A 5 -10.38 21.51 2.29
CA ALA A 5 -9.08 20.95 1.92
C ALA A 5 -8.58 19.95 2.98
N MET A 6 -8.72 20.28 4.26
CA MET A 6 -8.37 19.38 5.37
C MET A 6 -9.22 18.10 5.39
N ILE A 7 -10.53 18.22 5.13
CA ILE A 7 -11.42 17.05 5.02
C ILE A 7 -11.02 16.16 3.85
N GLN A 8 -10.60 16.75 2.72
CA GLN A 8 -10.17 15.99 1.55
C GLN A 8 -8.88 15.20 1.81
N SER A 9 -7.86 15.82 2.39
CA SER A 9 -6.62 15.11 2.77
C SER A 9 -6.87 14.02 3.82
N ASN A 10 -7.78 14.27 4.77
CA ASN A 10 -8.19 13.24 5.74
C ASN A 10 -8.87 12.04 5.07
N LYS A 11 -9.63 12.26 4.00
CA LYS A 11 -10.31 11.20 3.26
C LYS A 11 -9.30 10.30 2.52
N GLU A 12 -8.32 10.89 1.86
CA GLU A 12 -7.26 10.15 1.15
C GLU A 12 -6.42 9.29 2.11
N LEU A 13 -6.14 9.79 3.32
CA LEU A 13 -5.46 9.01 4.36
C LEU A 13 -6.34 7.90 4.95
N ALA A 14 -7.66 8.11 5.03
CA ALA A 14 -8.59 7.12 5.56
C ALA A 14 -8.76 5.91 4.62
N ASP A 15 -8.63 6.10 3.31
CA ASP A 15 -8.81 5.04 2.31
C ASP A 15 -7.69 3.98 2.34
N LEU A 16 -6.47 4.33 2.82
CA LEU A 16 -5.35 3.40 3.04
C LEU A 16 -4.82 3.44 4.48
N TYR A 17 -5.68 3.13 5.45
CA TYR A 17 -5.29 3.15 6.86
C TYR A 17 -4.46 1.91 7.27
N SER A 18 -3.19 1.89 6.87
CA SER A 18 -2.16 0.99 7.41
C SER A 18 -1.34 1.71 8.47
N THR A 19 -1.15 1.09 9.63
CA THR A 19 -0.30 1.63 10.72
C THR A 19 1.17 1.22 10.62
N GLY A 20 1.53 0.37 9.65
CA GLY A 20 2.89 -0.17 9.55
C GLY A 20 3.28 -1.13 10.68
N CYS A 21 2.30 -1.74 11.38
CA CYS A 21 2.56 -2.65 12.51
C CYS A 21 3.16 -4.02 12.14
N GLU A 22 3.25 -4.34 10.84
CA GLU A 22 3.84 -5.57 10.29
C GLU A 22 3.18 -6.91 10.66
N TYR A 23 2.04 -6.92 11.36
CA TYR A 23 1.35 -8.17 11.74
C TYR A 23 0.90 -9.02 10.56
N CYS A 24 0.70 -8.41 9.39
CA CYS A 24 0.39 -9.13 8.15
C CYS A 24 1.56 -9.97 7.61
N LEU A 25 2.77 -9.87 8.19
CA LEU A 25 3.94 -10.64 7.79
C LEU A 25 4.11 -11.93 8.61
N PRO A 26 4.82 -12.95 8.08
CA PRO A 26 5.23 -13.08 6.68
C PRO A 26 4.02 -13.36 5.76
N CYS A 27 4.04 -12.76 4.57
CA CYS A 27 3.11 -13.11 3.49
C CYS A 27 3.59 -14.40 2.80
N PRO A 28 2.73 -15.41 2.60
CA PRO A 28 3.11 -16.65 1.91
C PRO A 28 3.68 -16.43 0.50
N SER A 29 3.18 -15.42 -0.20
CA SER A 29 3.56 -15.05 -1.57
C SER A 29 4.76 -14.10 -1.63
N GLY A 30 5.38 -13.77 -0.48
CA GLY A 30 6.59 -12.96 -0.40
C GLY A 30 6.39 -11.44 -0.43
N VAL A 31 5.15 -10.97 -0.53
CA VAL A 31 4.81 -9.53 -0.56
C VAL A 31 5.28 -8.83 0.72
N ASN A 32 6.00 -7.72 0.57
CA ASN A 32 6.26 -6.80 1.68
C ASN A 32 5.09 -5.82 1.82
N ILE A 33 4.00 -6.30 2.43
CA ILE A 33 2.73 -5.58 2.56
C ILE A 33 2.90 -4.19 3.21
N PRO A 34 3.60 -4.05 4.36
CA PRO A 34 3.78 -2.73 4.98
C PRO A 34 4.50 -1.73 4.06
N ARG A 35 5.57 -2.17 3.38
CA ARG A 35 6.31 -1.30 2.47
C ARG A 35 5.50 -0.93 1.22
N CYS A 36 4.69 -1.84 0.69
CA CYS A 36 3.79 -1.53 -0.42
C CYS A 36 2.80 -0.42 -0.05
N PHE A 37 2.19 -0.50 1.13
CA PHE A 37 1.27 0.53 1.61
C PHE A 37 1.95 1.86 1.95
N GLU A 38 3.16 1.82 2.50
CA GLU A 38 3.95 3.04 2.72
C GLU A 38 4.22 3.79 1.41
N LEU A 39 4.65 3.08 0.36
CA LEU A 39 4.92 3.68 -0.94
C LEU A 39 3.64 4.22 -1.61
N TYR A 40 2.51 3.54 -1.44
CA TYR A 40 1.23 4.04 -1.91
C TYR A 40 0.81 5.33 -1.21
N ASN A 41 1.03 5.43 0.11
CA ASN A 41 0.81 6.67 0.85
C ASN A 41 1.73 7.80 0.38
N TYR A 42 3.02 7.52 0.14
CA TYR A 42 3.94 8.51 -0.43
C TYR A 42 3.46 9.03 -1.77
N TYR A 43 2.95 8.16 -2.63
CA TYR A 43 2.38 8.56 -3.91
C TYR A 43 1.09 9.38 -3.74
N ARG A 44 0.10 8.85 -3.03
CA ARG A 44 -1.28 9.40 -3.00
C ARG A 44 -1.49 10.56 -2.03
N VAL A 45 -0.81 10.56 -0.88
CA VAL A 45 -1.07 11.50 0.22
C VAL A 45 0.00 12.57 0.28
N TYR A 46 1.26 12.20 0.09
CA TYR A 46 2.40 13.11 0.27
C TYR A 46 2.90 13.74 -1.04
N GLY A 47 2.36 13.33 -2.20
CA GLY A 47 2.77 13.84 -3.51
C GLY A 47 4.22 13.50 -3.87
N LEU A 48 4.80 12.47 -3.24
CA LEU A 48 6.15 11.98 -3.49
C LEU A 48 6.14 10.90 -4.58
N GLU A 49 5.52 11.21 -5.71
CA GLU A 49 5.22 10.24 -6.77
C GLU A 49 6.47 9.57 -7.35
N GLU A 50 7.45 10.37 -7.79
CA GLU A 50 8.70 9.86 -8.41
C GLU A 50 9.46 8.96 -7.43
N TYR A 51 9.58 9.38 -6.17
CA TYR A 51 10.22 8.60 -5.12
C TYR A 51 9.47 7.27 -4.90
N ALA A 52 8.14 7.31 -4.78
CA ALA A 52 7.33 6.11 -4.57
C ALA A 52 7.49 5.11 -5.72
N LEU A 53 7.44 5.58 -6.97
CA LEU A 53 7.63 4.76 -8.17
C LEU A 53 9.04 4.13 -8.21
N GLU A 54 10.09 4.92 -7.98
CA GLU A 54 11.47 4.42 -7.98
C GLU A 54 11.67 3.33 -6.90
N GLN A 55 11.17 3.57 -5.69
CA GLN A 55 11.28 2.59 -4.61
C GLN A 55 10.41 1.34 -4.85
N TYR A 56 9.26 1.49 -5.52
CA TYR A 56 8.42 0.36 -5.88
C TYR A 56 9.11 -0.54 -6.92
N GLN A 57 9.79 0.04 -7.92
CA GLN A 57 10.60 -0.72 -8.88
C GLN A 57 11.72 -1.52 -8.19
N ARG A 58 12.29 -1.00 -7.11
CA ARG A 58 13.25 -1.76 -6.30
C ARG A 58 12.59 -2.96 -5.60
N LEU A 59 11.35 -2.83 -5.09
CA LEU A 59 10.61 -3.97 -4.56
C LEU A 59 10.37 -5.04 -5.63
N VAL A 60 9.96 -4.63 -6.83
CA VAL A 60 9.76 -5.51 -7.98
C VAL A 60 11.03 -6.29 -8.30
N ALA A 61 12.18 -5.59 -8.37
CA ALA A 61 13.48 -6.22 -8.60
C ALA A 61 13.88 -7.24 -7.53
N THR A 62 13.36 -7.10 -6.30
CA THR A 62 13.59 -8.06 -5.21
C THR A 62 12.50 -9.11 -5.03
N GLY A 63 11.45 -9.10 -5.86
CA GLY A 63 10.31 -10.02 -5.73
C GLY A 63 9.56 -9.86 -4.42
N LYS A 64 9.25 -8.61 -4.03
CA LYS A 64 8.54 -8.28 -2.79
C LYS A 64 7.40 -7.28 -2.97
N ASP A 65 7.05 -6.98 -4.21
CA ASP A 65 6.05 -5.98 -4.56
C ASP A 65 4.62 -6.55 -4.49
N ALA A 66 3.63 -5.68 -4.67
CA ALA A 66 2.23 -6.04 -4.48
C ALA A 66 1.67 -6.95 -5.59
N SER A 67 2.30 -7.02 -6.76
CA SER A 67 1.83 -7.87 -7.87
C SER A 67 1.96 -9.37 -7.59
N LEU A 68 2.70 -9.74 -6.55
CA LEU A 68 2.84 -11.12 -6.09
C LEU A 68 1.68 -11.59 -5.20
N CYS A 69 0.76 -10.70 -4.82
CA CYS A 69 -0.40 -11.08 -4.04
C CYS A 69 -1.27 -12.08 -4.83
N ASP A 70 -1.50 -13.25 -4.25
CA ASP A 70 -2.35 -14.32 -4.79
C ASP A 70 -3.71 -14.40 -4.08
N GLU A 71 -4.08 -13.35 -3.34
CA GLU A 71 -5.33 -13.27 -2.60
C GLU A 71 -5.54 -14.43 -1.59
N CYS A 72 -4.45 -14.94 -0.99
CA CYS A 72 -4.53 -16.03 0.00
C CYS A 72 -5.14 -15.66 1.36
N GLU A 73 -5.49 -14.38 1.58
CA GLU A 73 -6.18 -13.84 2.77
C GLU A 73 -5.51 -14.06 4.14
N THR A 74 -4.35 -14.71 4.22
CA THR A 74 -3.62 -14.98 5.48
C THR A 74 -3.32 -13.71 6.30
N CYS A 75 -3.14 -12.59 5.61
CA CYS A 75 -2.91 -11.29 6.23
C CYS A 75 -4.14 -10.74 6.98
N LEU A 76 -5.36 -11.13 6.58
CA LEU A 76 -6.61 -10.66 7.18
C LEU A 76 -6.78 -11.19 8.60
N GLU A 77 -6.46 -12.48 8.83
CA GLU A 77 -6.51 -13.10 10.16
C GLU A 77 -5.59 -12.42 11.19
N ARG A 78 -4.53 -11.77 10.71
CA ARG A 78 -3.52 -11.12 11.55
C ARG A 78 -3.72 -9.63 11.70
N CYS A 79 -4.59 -9.02 10.89
CA CYS A 79 -4.75 -7.57 10.85
C CYS A 79 -5.72 -7.12 11.95
N PRO A 80 -5.28 -6.38 12.99
CA PRO A 80 -6.16 -5.91 14.05
C PRO A 80 -7.10 -4.79 13.57
N GLN A 81 -6.83 -4.22 12.39
CA GLN A 81 -7.58 -3.11 11.82
C GLN A 81 -8.72 -3.57 10.89
N ASN A 82 -8.79 -4.87 10.57
CA ASN A 82 -9.79 -5.44 9.66
C ASN A 82 -9.88 -4.71 8.31
N ILE A 83 -8.74 -4.29 7.76
CA ILE A 83 -8.68 -3.70 6.41
C ILE A 83 -8.60 -4.79 5.36
N ASP A 84 -9.17 -4.53 4.19
CA ASP A 84 -9.11 -5.42 3.03
C ASP A 84 -7.75 -5.30 2.34
N ILE A 85 -6.77 -6.03 2.88
CA ILE A 85 -5.37 -6.00 2.42
C ILE A 85 -5.24 -6.47 0.95
N PRO A 86 -5.82 -7.61 0.52
CA PRO A 86 -5.68 -8.06 -0.87
C PRO A 86 -6.21 -7.06 -1.88
N ARG A 87 -7.41 -6.49 -1.64
CA ARG A 87 -7.98 -5.46 -2.51
C ARG A 87 -7.09 -4.23 -2.59
N GLN A 88 -6.55 -3.76 -1.47
CA GLN A 88 -5.65 -2.61 -1.46
C GLN A 88 -4.32 -2.92 -2.17
N LEU A 89 -3.74 -4.12 -2.00
CA LEU A 89 -2.52 -4.52 -2.71
C LEU A 89 -2.72 -4.52 -4.23
N LYS A 90 -3.91 -4.92 -4.70
CA LYS A 90 -4.26 -4.81 -6.13
C LYS A 90 -4.22 -3.35 -6.61
N GLU A 91 -4.81 -2.42 -5.86
CA GLU A 91 -4.72 -0.98 -6.19
C GLU A 91 -3.27 -0.48 -6.17
N VAL A 92 -2.45 -0.94 -5.22
CA VAL A 92 -1.02 -0.59 -5.16
C VAL A 92 -0.30 -1.04 -6.42
N ALA A 93 -0.51 -2.29 -6.85
CA ALA A 93 0.11 -2.82 -8.06
C ALA A 93 -0.36 -2.02 -9.29
N GLU A 94 -1.66 -1.80 -9.45
CA GLU A 94 -2.20 -1.04 -10.58
C GLU A 94 -1.61 0.37 -10.67
N LEU A 95 -1.48 1.07 -9.54
CA LEU A 95 -1.01 2.45 -9.50
C LEU A 95 0.51 2.59 -9.62
N LEU A 96 1.28 1.79 -8.87
CA LEU A 96 2.73 1.96 -8.76
C LEU A 96 3.52 1.13 -9.79
N GLN A 97 2.93 0.08 -10.35
CA GLN A 97 3.54 -0.69 -11.44
C GLN A 97 3.23 -0.08 -12.81
N GLY A 98 2.05 0.51 -12.96
CA GLY A 98 1.55 1.11 -14.22
C GLY A 98 2.01 2.55 -14.50
N GLY A 99 2.76 3.18 -13.58
CA GLY A 99 3.34 4.52 -13.76
C GLY A 99 4.52 4.52 -14.74
N GLN A 100 4.23 4.34 -16.04
CA GLN A 100 5.11 4.68 -17.16
C GLN A 100 4.57 5.90 -17.90
#